data_AF-A0A957ZP65-F1
#
_entry.id   AF-A0A957ZP65-F1
#
_cell.length_a   1.000
_cell.length_b   1.000
_cell.length_c   1.000
_cell.angle_alpha   90.00
_cell.angle_beta   90.00
_cell.angle_gamma   90.00
#
_symmetry.space_group_name_H-M   'P 1'
#
loop_
_entity.id
_entity.type
_entity.pdbx_description
1 polymer ?
#
loop_
_entity_poly.entity_id
_entity_poly.type
_entity_poly.pdbx_seq_one_letter_code
_entity_poly.pdbx_strand_id
1 'polypeptide(L)'
;AQEEHFRNQADLWGAMDNEWRPGIPLVITISLDPYQPVTAPLVRTRELSLGPVADPATERLAEANQPDRFWTIGGTVHAEGSLDEIEVKLLEKGQIVSLQPEGRFAIGNLKAGDYTLQVSVKGRKPRQHKITVPAADYDIKV
;
A
#
# COMPACT_ATOMS: atom_id res chain seq x y z
N ALA A 1 -3.42 27.65 21.86
CA ALA A 1 -3.95 27.01 23.08
C ALA A 1 -4.00 25.53 22.78
N GLN A 2 -3.27 24.62 23.42
CA GLN A 2 -2.66 24.59 24.75
C GLN A 2 -1.57 23.49 24.68
N GLU A 3 -0.30 23.83 24.84
CA GLU A 3 0.76 22.84 25.08
C GLU A 3 1.49 23.29 26.35
N GLU A 4 0.78 23.18 27.48
CA GLU A 4 1.42 23.32 28.78
C GLU A 4 2.21 22.05 29.05
N HIS A 5 3.52 22.19 28.86
CA HIS A 5 4.59 21.37 29.39
C HIS A 5 4.17 20.48 30.58
N PHE A 6 4.35 19.16 30.45
CA PHE A 6 4.46 18.24 31.58
C PHE A 6 5.70 18.62 32.42
N ARG A 7 5.60 19.70 33.22
CA ARG A 7 6.71 20.22 34.03
C ARG A 7 6.99 19.36 35.26
N ASN A 8 6.06 18.50 35.66
CA ASN A 8 6.18 17.74 36.90
C ASN A 8 5.68 16.29 36.75
N GLN A 9 6.61 15.36 36.59
CA GLN A 9 6.31 13.92 36.49
C GLN A 9 5.72 13.36 37.80
N ALA A 10 6.03 14.00 38.93
CA ALA A 10 5.48 13.69 40.26
C ALA A 10 3.94 13.67 40.30
N ASP A 11 3.34 14.71 39.71
CA ASP A 11 1.89 14.93 39.77
C ASP A 11 1.15 13.91 38.89
N LEU A 12 1.78 13.46 37.80
CA LEU A 12 1.25 12.39 36.95
C LEU A 12 1.18 11.05 37.70
N TRP A 13 2.25 10.68 38.41
CA TRP A 13 2.29 9.43 39.17
C TRP A 13 1.38 9.46 40.40
N GLY A 14 1.31 10.62 41.07
CA GLY A 14 0.38 10.85 42.18
C GLY A 14 -1.08 10.77 41.76
N ALA A 15 -1.44 11.29 40.58
CA ALA A 15 -2.81 11.20 40.04
C ALA A 15 -3.21 9.77 39.63
N MET A 16 -2.23 8.90 39.37
CA MET A 16 -2.44 7.50 39.01
C MET A 16 -2.34 6.53 40.21
N ASP A 17 -2.24 7.06 41.43
CA ASP A 17 -2.09 6.29 42.68
C ASP A 17 -0.93 5.27 42.63
N ASN A 18 0.14 5.62 41.91
CA ASN A 18 1.26 4.73 41.65
C ASN A 18 2.50 5.15 42.46
N GLU A 19 3.26 4.19 42.97
CA GLU A 19 4.53 4.48 43.64
C GLU A 19 5.52 5.12 42.66
N TRP A 20 6.24 6.15 43.11
CA TRP A 20 7.17 6.90 42.28
C TRP A 20 8.25 5.99 41.68
N ARG A 21 8.26 5.89 40.35
CA ARG A 21 9.33 5.20 39.61
C ARG A 21 10.24 6.24 38.96
N PRO A 22 11.58 6.13 39.09
CA PRO A 22 12.49 7.05 38.42
C PRO A 22 12.33 6.92 36.89
N GLY A 23 12.13 8.06 36.21
CA GLY A 23 11.98 8.14 34.76
C GLY A 23 12.71 9.37 34.23
N ILE A 24 13.28 9.26 33.03
CA ILE A 24 13.97 10.38 32.36
C ILE A 24 13.06 10.84 31.22
N PRO A 25 12.59 12.10 31.19
CA PRO A 25 11.84 12.61 30.06
C PRO A 25 12.75 12.64 28.83
N LEU A 26 12.36 11.93 27.77
CA LEU A 26 13.09 11.88 26.51
C LEU A 26 12.20 12.40 25.39
N VAL A 27 12.64 13.48 24.75
CA VAL A 27 12.03 14.00 23.52
C VAL A 27 12.93 13.60 22.36
N ILE A 28 12.41 12.79 21.44
CA ILE A 28 13.14 12.35 20.24
C ILE A 28 12.56 13.06 19.04
N THR A 29 13.39 13.82 18.33
CA THR A 29 13.04 14.36 17.02
C THR A 29 13.48 13.36 15.96
N ILE A 30 12.52 12.76 15.26
CA ILE A 30 12.78 11.79 14.20
C ILE A 30 12.49 12.49 12.86
N SER A 31 13.47 12.51 11.97
CA SER A 31 13.25 12.94 10.59
C SER A 31 12.51 11.83 9.85
N LEU A 32 11.25 12.08 9.51
CA LEU A 32 10.45 11.21 8.66
C LEU A 32 10.43 11.81 7.25
N ASP A 33 10.84 11.02 6.25
CA ASP A 33 10.63 11.35 4.85
C ASP A 33 9.36 10.63 4.36
N PRO A 34 8.20 11.31 4.27
CA PRO A 34 6.94 10.69 3.86
C PRO A 34 6.91 10.34 2.37
N TYR A 35 7.89 10.79 1.60
CA TYR A 35 8.02 10.50 0.17
C TYR A 35 9.06 9.41 -0.10
N GLN A 36 9.73 8.91 0.93
CA GLN A 36 10.65 7.80 0.80
C GLN A 36 9.86 6.54 0.44
N PRO A 37 10.17 5.87 -0.69
CA PRO A 37 9.47 4.65 -1.08
C PRO A 37 9.79 3.55 -0.06
N VAL A 38 8.79 3.22 0.77
CA VAL A 38 8.85 2.06 1.67
C VAL A 38 8.66 0.79 0.85
N THR A 39 9.71 0.00 0.69
CA THR A 39 9.61 -1.38 0.17
C THR A 39 9.16 -2.30 1.30
N ALA A 40 7.85 -2.34 1.55
CA ALA A 40 7.24 -3.34 2.42
C ALA A 40 7.09 -4.68 1.66
N PRO A 41 7.01 -5.83 2.38
CA PRO A 41 6.55 -7.07 1.76
C PRO A 41 5.22 -6.81 1.08
N LEU A 42 5.14 -7.14 -0.21
CA LEU A 42 3.99 -6.81 -1.04
C LEU A 42 2.75 -7.54 -0.49
N VAL A 43 1.83 -6.80 0.12
CA VAL A 43 0.47 -7.30 0.34
C VAL A 43 -0.09 -7.65 -1.03
N ARG A 44 -0.73 -8.83 -1.17
CA ARG A 44 -1.36 -9.25 -2.43
C ARG A 44 -2.31 -8.17 -2.97
N THR A 45 -2.87 -7.37 -2.06
CA THR A 45 -3.79 -6.27 -2.38
C THR A 45 -3.69 -5.19 -1.29
N ARG A 46 -3.60 -3.92 -1.70
CA ARG A 46 -3.72 -2.72 -0.83
C ARG A 46 -4.92 -1.89 -1.28
N GLU A 47 -5.78 -1.50 -0.35
CA GLU A 47 -6.85 -0.51 -0.56
C GLU A 47 -6.41 0.86 -0.02
N LEU A 48 -6.64 1.90 -0.80
CA LEU A 48 -6.50 3.30 -0.39
C LEU A 48 -7.86 3.98 -0.57
N SER A 49 -8.47 4.42 0.53
CA SER A 49 -9.71 5.19 0.51
C SER A 49 -9.41 6.65 0.82
N LEU A 50 -9.82 7.56 -0.07
CA LEU A 50 -9.67 9.00 0.12
C LEU A 50 -11.06 9.66 0.19
N GLY A 51 -11.29 10.48 1.21
CA GLY A 51 -12.55 11.20 1.37
C GLY A 51 -12.55 12.17 2.55
N PRO A 52 -13.58 13.02 2.67
CA PRO A 52 -13.77 13.87 3.84
C PRO A 52 -14.03 13.03 5.08
N VAL A 53 -13.48 13.45 6.22
CA VAL A 53 -13.66 12.78 7.51
C VAL A 53 -15.00 13.21 8.12
N ALA A 54 -15.86 12.26 8.48
CA ALA A 54 -17.14 12.53 9.15
C ALA A 54 -16.95 12.85 10.63
N ASP A 55 -15.95 12.21 11.26
CA ASP A 55 -15.63 12.41 12.66
C ASP A 55 -14.10 12.36 12.86
N PRO A 56 -13.46 13.48 13.25
CA PRO A 56 -12.02 13.57 13.47
C PRO A 56 -11.50 12.62 14.55
N ALA A 57 -12.33 12.22 15.52
CA ALA A 57 -11.90 11.36 16.62
C ALA A 57 -11.79 9.87 16.22
N THR A 58 -12.50 9.45 15.17
CA THR A 58 -12.54 8.05 14.72
C THR A 58 -11.86 7.82 13.37
N GLU A 59 -11.30 8.88 12.76
CA GLU A 59 -10.72 8.88 11.40
C GLU A 59 -11.68 8.28 10.33
N ARG A 60 -12.99 8.24 10.63
CA ARG A 60 -13.98 7.59 9.78
C ARG A 60 -14.35 8.50 8.62
N LEU A 61 -14.20 7.99 7.40
CA LEU A 61 -14.61 8.72 6.19
C LEU A 61 -16.14 8.87 6.16
N ALA A 62 -16.61 10.04 5.72
CA ALA A 62 -18.02 10.34 5.55
C ALA A 62 -18.61 9.53 4.40
N GLU A 63 -19.56 8.66 4.69
CA GLU A 63 -20.23 7.80 3.70
C GLU A 63 -21.03 8.58 2.65
N ALA A 64 -21.39 9.84 2.95
CA ALA A 64 -22.23 10.68 2.11
C ALA A 64 -21.61 10.97 0.72
N ASN A 65 -20.29 10.84 0.58
CA ASN A 65 -19.58 10.84 -0.70
C ASN A 65 -18.71 9.58 -0.71
N GLN A 66 -19.15 8.52 -1.41
CA GLN A 66 -18.41 7.26 -1.52
C GLN A 66 -16.92 7.56 -1.71
N PRO A 67 -16.05 7.21 -0.73
CA PRO A 67 -14.65 7.60 -0.80
C PRO A 67 -14.04 7.01 -2.06
N ASP A 68 -13.18 7.77 -2.71
CA ASP A 68 -12.46 7.27 -3.88
C ASP A 68 -11.55 6.12 -3.41
N ARG A 69 -11.89 4.91 -3.86
CA ARG A 69 -11.16 3.68 -3.54
C ARG A 69 -10.23 3.30 -4.66
N PHE A 70 -8.95 3.27 -4.33
CA PHE A 70 -7.90 2.85 -5.23
C PHE A 70 -7.22 1.60 -4.68
N TRP A 71 -6.90 0.68 -5.59
CA TRP A 71 -6.27 -0.58 -5.30
C TRP A 71 -4.87 -0.60 -5.89
N THR A 72 -3.95 -1.16 -5.13
CA THR A 72 -2.66 -1.62 -5.64
C THR A 72 -2.63 -3.13 -5.52
N ILE A 73 -2.39 -3.81 -6.64
CA ILE A 73 -2.27 -5.27 -6.70
C ILE A 73 -0.81 -5.66 -6.89
N GLY A 74 -0.45 -6.82 -6.35
CA GLY A 74 0.86 -7.44 -6.52
C GLY A 74 0.70 -8.88 -6.96
N GLY A 75 1.52 -9.31 -7.92
CA GLY A 75 1.46 -10.67 -8.46
C GLY A 75 2.82 -11.15 -8.98
N THR A 76 2.85 -12.40 -9.42
CA THR A 76 4.07 -13.04 -9.96
C THR A 76 3.79 -13.61 -11.34
N VAL A 77 4.69 -13.35 -12.28
CA VAL A 77 4.74 -14.01 -13.59
C VAL A 77 5.71 -15.18 -13.49
N HIS A 78 5.18 -16.38 -13.69
CA HIS A 78 5.96 -17.61 -13.81
C HIS A 78 6.16 -17.94 -15.29
N ALA A 79 7.42 -17.99 -15.71
CA ALA A 79 7.81 -18.39 -17.05
C ALA A 79 8.92 -19.45 -16.98
N GLU A 80 8.93 -20.37 -17.95
CA GLU A 80 9.99 -21.38 -18.08
C GLU A 80 11.30 -20.82 -18.67
N GLY A 81 11.27 -19.59 -19.21
CA GLY A 81 12.41 -18.92 -19.85
C GLY A 81 12.87 -17.66 -19.12
N SER A 82 13.73 -16.86 -19.76
CA SER A 82 14.20 -15.61 -19.17
C SER A 82 13.07 -14.59 -19.05
N LEU A 83 12.94 -14.00 -17.86
CA LEU A 83 11.95 -12.96 -17.56
C LEU A 83 12.29 -11.63 -18.26
N ASP A 84 13.55 -11.42 -18.64
CA ASP A 84 14.00 -10.21 -19.36
C ASP A 84 13.40 -10.09 -20.77
N GLU A 85 12.90 -11.20 -21.31
CA GLU A 85 12.25 -11.25 -22.61
C GLU A 85 10.74 -11.05 -22.52
N ILE A 86 10.21 -10.81 -21.32
CA ILE A 86 8.78 -10.70 -21.04
C ILE A 86 8.41 -9.25 -20.78
N GLU A 87 7.46 -8.76 -21.57
CA GLU A 87 6.80 -7.48 -21.35
C GLU A 87 5.36 -7.72 -20.88
N VAL A 88 4.98 -7.09 -19.77
CA VAL A 88 3.60 -7.12 -19.27
C VAL A 88 2.99 -5.74 -19.47
N LYS A 89 1.78 -5.71 -20.05
CA LYS A 89 1.04 -4.47 -20.30
C LYS A 89 -0.38 -4.60 -19.81
N LEU A 90 -0.83 -3.62 -19.03
CA LEU A 90 -2.23 -3.43 -18.68
C LEU A 90 -2.93 -2.73 -19.85
N LEU A 91 -3.83 -3.45 -20.55
CA LEU A 91 -4.41 -2.97 -21.80
C LEU A 91 -5.31 -1.76 -21.61
N GLU A 92 -6.16 -1.76 -20.59
CA GLU A 92 -7.17 -0.73 -20.34
C GLU A 92 -6.54 0.64 -20.05
N LYS A 93 -5.31 0.66 -19.52
CA LYS A 93 -4.56 1.89 -19.23
C LYS A 93 -3.40 2.14 -20.19
N GLY A 94 -3.13 1.21 -21.11
CA GLY A 94 -1.93 1.22 -21.94
C GLY A 94 -0.61 1.21 -21.15
N GLN A 95 -0.65 0.85 -19.87
CA GLN A 95 0.47 0.96 -18.94
C GLN A 95 1.38 -0.27 -19.06
N ILE A 96 2.67 -0.04 -19.29
CA ILE A 96 3.69 -1.09 -19.20
C ILE A 96 3.99 -1.32 -17.72
N VAL A 97 4.01 -2.60 -17.33
CA VAL A 97 4.22 -3.05 -15.97
C VAL A 97 5.65 -3.57 -15.84
N SER A 98 6.43 -2.94 -14.98
CA SER A 98 7.80 -3.37 -14.70
C SER A 98 7.80 -4.68 -13.93
N LEU A 99 8.53 -5.67 -14.46
CA LEU A 99 8.83 -6.92 -13.77
C LEU A 99 10.14 -6.80 -13.01
N GLN A 100 10.18 -7.39 -11.82
CA GLN A 100 11.41 -7.62 -11.07
C GLN A 100 12.10 -8.89 -11.60
N PRO A 101 13.41 -9.10 -11.31
CA PRO A 101 14.16 -10.27 -11.76
C PRO A 101 13.53 -11.61 -11.36
N GLU A 102 12.69 -11.63 -10.32
CA GLU A 102 11.98 -12.81 -9.81
C GLU A 102 10.57 -12.97 -10.42
N GLY A 103 10.21 -12.13 -11.39
CA GLY A 103 8.93 -12.15 -12.10
C GLY A 103 7.81 -11.40 -11.39
N ARG A 104 8.13 -10.72 -10.28
CA ARG A 104 7.14 -9.97 -9.50
C ARG A 104 6.78 -8.66 -10.16
N PHE A 105 5.52 -8.25 -10.01
CA PHE A 105 5.03 -6.95 -10.45
C PHE A 105 4.10 -6.31 -9.42
N ALA A 106 3.93 -5.00 -9.54
CA ALA A 106 2.91 -4.25 -8.81
C ALA A 106 2.22 -3.24 -9.74
N ILE A 107 0.89 -3.13 -9.62
CA ILE A 107 0.08 -2.17 -10.38
C ILE A 107 -0.78 -1.40 -9.40
N GLY A 108 -0.53 -0.09 -9.31
CA GLY A 108 -1.27 0.83 -8.45
C GLY A 108 -2.42 1.56 -9.14
N ASN A 109 -3.16 2.32 -8.33
CA ASN A 109 -4.18 3.26 -8.80
C ASN A 109 -5.32 2.57 -9.60
N LEU A 110 -5.64 1.32 -9.29
CA LEU A 110 -6.74 0.58 -9.94
C LEU A 110 -8.05 0.86 -9.23
N LYS A 111 -9.17 0.86 -9.96
CA LYS A 111 -10.49 0.80 -9.34
C LYS A 111 -10.92 -0.66 -9.23
N ALA A 112 -11.95 -0.93 -8.43
CA ALA A 112 -12.53 -2.27 -8.44
C ALA A 112 -13.15 -2.54 -9.83
N GLY A 113 -12.91 -3.74 -10.38
CA GLY A 113 -13.39 -4.12 -11.71
C GLY A 113 -12.47 -5.10 -12.43
N ASP A 114 -12.80 -5.37 -13.69
CA ASP A 114 -12.08 -6.31 -14.54
C ASP A 114 -11.06 -5.59 -15.41
N TYR A 115 -9.89 -6.22 -15.54
CA TYR A 115 -8.75 -5.74 -16.31
C TYR A 115 -8.11 -6.87 -17.11
N THR A 116 -7.27 -6.50 -18.09
CA THR A 116 -6.59 -7.44 -18.97
C THR A 116 -5.10 -7.15 -19.00
N LEU A 117 -4.31 -8.13 -18.55
CA LEU A 117 -2.87 -8.13 -18.67
C LEU A 117 -2.47 -8.86 -19.95
N GLN A 118 -1.83 -8.14 -20.87
CA GLN A 118 -1.15 -8.72 -22.01
C GLN A 118 0.28 -9.04 -21.63
N VAL A 119 0.67 -10.30 -21.78
CA VAL A 119 2.03 -10.77 -21.60
C VAL A 119 2.62 -11.11 -22.95
N SER A 120 3.68 -10.41 -23.33
CA SER A 120 4.39 -10.56 -24.60
C SER A 120 5.78 -11.11 -24.31
N VAL A 121 6.09 -12.29 -24.85
CA VAL A 121 7.44 -12.85 -24.81
C VAL A 121 8.10 -12.62 -26.16
N LYS A 122 9.35 -12.17 -26.16
CA LYS A 122 10.12 -11.94 -27.40
C LYS A 122 10.06 -13.18 -28.30
N GLY A 123 9.58 -13.02 -29.53
CA GLY A 123 9.46 -14.10 -30.51
C GLY A 123 8.24 -15.02 -30.36
N ARG A 124 7.34 -14.79 -29.38
CA ARG A 124 6.06 -15.51 -29.25
C ARG A 124 4.87 -14.56 -29.45
N LYS A 125 3.69 -15.14 -29.75
CA LYS A 125 2.44 -14.37 -29.80
C LYS A 125 2.06 -13.89 -28.38
N PRO A 126 1.63 -12.63 -28.22
CA PRO A 126 1.16 -12.12 -26.93
C PRO A 126 -0.02 -12.93 -26.40
N ARG A 127 -0.05 -13.18 -25.09
CA ARG A 127 -1.17 -13.81 -24.39
C ARG A 127 -1.90 -12.79 -23.52
N GLN A 128 -3.22 -12.85 -23.50
CA GLN A 128 -4.06 -11.99 -22.66
C GLN A 128 -4.59 -12.77 -21.46
N HIS A 129 -4.47 -12.20 -20.27
CA HIS A 129 -4.96 -12.73 -19.01
C HIS A 129 -5.93 -11.75 -18.39
N LYS A 130 -7.17 -12.19 -18.17
CA LYS A 130 -8.16 -11.40 -17.45
C LYS A 130 -7.93 -11.51 -15.95
N ILE A 131 -8.00 -10.39 -15.26
CA ILE A 131 -7.89 -10.31 -13.80
C ILE A 131 -9.04 -9.45 -13.26
N THR A 132 -9.48 -9.75 -12.05
CA THR A 132 -10.49 -8.95 -11.33
C THR A 132 -9.82 -8.28 -10.12
N VAL A 133 -10.18 -7.04 -9.85
CA VAL A 133 -9.65 -6.25 -8.74
C VAL A 133 -10.78 -5.88 -7.79
N PRO A 134 -10.68 -6.17 -6.48
CA PRO A 134 -9.68 -7.02 -5.83
C PRO A 134 -9.92 -8.52 -6.06
N ALA A 135 -8.87 -9.35 -5.93
CA ALA A 135 -8.91 -10.81 -5.97
C ALA A 135 -7.92 -11.40 -4.95
N ALA A 136 -8.06 -12.70 -4.68
CA ALA A 136 -7.24 -13.39 -3.69
C ALA A 136 -5.78 -13.62 -4.14
N ASP A 137 -5.54 -13.63 -5.45
CA ASP A 137 -4.23 -13.91 -6.06
C ASP A 137 -4.12 -13.36 -7.48
N TYR A 138 -2.89 -13.08 -7.91
CA TYR A 138 -2.54 -12.52 -9.22
C TYR A 138 -1.33 -13.23 -9.85
N ASP A 139 -1.23 -14.54 -9.67
CA ASP A 139 -0.21 -15.37 -10.30
C ASP A 139 -0.57 -15.70 -11.76
N ILE A 140 0.39 -15.47 -12.66
CA ILE A 140 0.25 -15.64 -14.11
C ILE A 140 1.27 -16.66 -14.59
N LYS A 141 0.82 -17.68 -15.33
CA LYS A 141 1.71 -18.70 -15.94
C LYS A 141 1.78 -18.49 -17.44
N VAL A 142 2.99 -18.43 -17.99
CA VAL A 142 3.26 -18.05 -19.39
C VAL A 142 3.94 -19.18 -20.16
#